data_AF-A0A7X4YL13-F1
#
_entry.id   AF-A0A7X4YL13-F1
#
_cell.length_a   1.000
_cell.length_b   1.000
_cell.length_c   1.000
_cell.angle_alpha   90.00
_cell.angle_beta   90.00
_cell.angle_gamma   90.00
#
_symmetry.space_group_name_H-M   'P 1'
#
loop_
_entity.id
_entity.type
_entity.pdbx_description
1 polymer ?
#
loop_
_entity_poly.entity_id
_entity_poly.type
_entity_poly.pdbx_seq_one_letter_code
_entity_poly.pdbx_strand_id
1 'polypeptide(L)'
;MPLTIESLLNRLQKNYGSNLLHILNGQAMYERIHAWSLTDRGSFVPFNEAMCSHAATETIFSDAFNALRAAGHGVTPEEYARITLVPLQPLFETSHDCIALWFGDDMFCQINLLTLLAYLRQRSYTGRIVFLMIKESTTTGDIAETELPDLDYEDLYRKTLIQREAVEVPQFPVLSEGIKRYLTYRAQDNEITAYIRAHQNLPQNELLQRLFREFAHYGLGDTQYLSLIRAMET
;
A
#
# COMPACT_ATOMS: atom_id res chain seq x y z
N MET A 1 -6.98 2.34 -27.54
CA MET A 1 -8.17 2.17 -26.67
C MET A 1 -7.66 1.82 -25.29
N PRO A 2 -8.17 2.45 -24.22
CA PRO A 2 -7.88 1.99 -22.88
C PRO A 2 -8.31 0.51 -22.78
N LEU A 3 -7.40 -0.35 -22.30
CA LEU A 3 -7.71 -1.75 -22.04
C LEU A 3 -8.76 -1.79 -20.94
N THR A 4 -9.86 -2.51 -21.15
CA THR A 4 -10.76 -2.83 -20.04
C THR A 4 -10.00 -3.71 -19.03
N ILE A 5 -10.35 -3.61 -17.74
CA ILE A 5 -9.77 -4.44 -16.68
C ILE A 5 -9.84 -5.93 -17.08
N GLU A 6 -10.96 -6.35 -17.66
CA GLU A 6 -11.13 -7.70 -18.20
C GLU A 6 -10.11 -8.04 -19.29
N SER A 7 -9.87 -7.15 -20.26
CA SER A 7 -8.89 -7.39 -21.33
C SER A 7 -7.47 -7.53 -20.78
N LEU A 8 -7.13 -6.71 -19.78
CA LEU A 8 -5.86 -6.79 -19.06
C LEU A 8 -5.72 -8.12 -18.32
N LEU A 9 -6.72 -8.50 -17.51
CA LEU A 9 -6.73 -9.76 -16.77
C LEU A 9 -6.68 -10.97 -17.70
N ASN A 10 -7.46 -10.97 -18.78
CA ASN A 10 -7.46 -12.04 -19.77
C ASN A 10 -6.08 -12.22 -20.42
N ARG A 11 -5.38 -11.11 -20.72
CA ARG A 11 -4.02 -11.16 -21.27
C ARG A 11 -3.03 -11.75 -20.26
N LEU A 12 -3.06 -11.29 -19.01
CA LEU A 12 -2.16 -11.81 -17.98
C LEU A 12 -2.43 -13.29 -17.70
N GLN A 13 -3.71 -13.67 -17.53
CA GLN A 13 -4.11 -15.06 -17.33
C GLN A 13 -3.71 -15.96 -18.50
N LYS A 14 -3.85 -15.49 -19.75
CA LYS A 14 -3.42 -16.23 -20.93
C LYS A 14 -1.90 -16.48 -20.95
N ASN A 15 -1.12 -15.52 -20.48
CA ASN A 15 0.35 -15.59 -20.52
C ASN A 15 0.95 -16.40 -19.37
N TYR A 16 0.32 -16.36 -18.18
CA TYR A 16 0.92 -16.88 -16.95
C TYR A 16 0.08 -17.94 -16.23
N GLY A 17 -1.21 -18.08 -16.54
CA GLY A 17 -2.07 -19.13 -15.99
C GLY A 17 -2.06 -19.18 -14.46
N SER A 18 -1.81 -20.36 -13.89
CA SER A 18 -1.70 -20.57 -12.43
C SER A 18 -0.46 -19.95 -11.79
N ASN A 19 0.53 -19.52 -12.59
CA ASN A 19 1.77 -18.93 -12.09
C ASN A 19 1.67 -17.40 -11.92
N LEU A 20 0.45 -16.86 -12.01
CA LEU A 20 0.12 -15.45 -11.83
C LEU A 20 -0.42 -15.18 -10.42
N LEU A 21 0.26 -14.29 -9.69
CA LEU A 21 -0.21 -13.76 -8.41
C LEU A 21 -0.60 -12.30 -8.57
N HIS A 22 -1.81 -11.95 -8.14
CA HIS A 22 -2.28 -10.58 -8.00
C HIS A 22 -2.20 -10.15 -6.54
N ILE A 23 -1.46 -9.08 -6.26
CA ILE A 23 -1.37 -8.48 -4.93
C ILE A 23 -2.09 -7.15 -4.96
N LEU A 24 -3.12 -7.03 -4.13
CA LEU A 24 -4.01 -5.88 -4.06
C LEU A 24 -3.69 -5.05 -2.82
N ASN A 25 -3.61 -3.73 -2.94
CA ASN A 25 -3.41 -2.88 -1.77
C ASN A 25 -4.65 -2.88 -0.86
N GLY A 26 -4.57 -3.61 0.25
CA GLY A 26 -5.61 -3.70 1.28
C GLY A 26 -6.84 -4.56 0.93
N GLN A 27 -7.65 -4.81 1.96
CA GLN A 27 -8.81 -5.69 1.94
C GLN A 27 -9.95 -5.15 1.07
N ALA A 28 -10.15 -3.84 1.04
CA ALA A 28 -11.25 -3.22 0.28
C ALA A 28 -11.15 -3.49 -1.22
N MET A 29 -9.94 -3.44 -1.79
CA MET A 29 -9.73 -3.76 -3.21
C MET A 29 -9.94 -5.26 -3.47
N TYR A 30 -9.52 -6.12 -2.55
CA TYR A 30 -9.78 -7.55 -2.62
C TYR A 30 -11.28 -7.88 -2.67
N GLU A 31 -12.08 -7.26 -1.80
CA GLU A 31 -13.53 -7.44 -1.80
C GLU A 31 -14.19 -6.91 -3.09
N ARG A 32 -13.70 -5.80 -3.64
CA ARG A 32 -14.16 -5.27 -4.94
C ARG A 32 -13.94 -6.25 -6.09
N ILE A 33 -12.76 -6.86 -6.17
CA ILE A 33 -12.45 -7.89 -7.18
C ILE A 33 -13.38 -9.10 -7.07
N HIS A 34 -13.71 -9.51 -5.83
CA HIS A 34 -14.66 -10.60 -5.58
C HIS A 34 -16.08 -10.23 -5.99
N ALA A 35 -16.53 -9.01 -5.66
CA ALA A 35 -17.83 -8.51 -6.06
C ALA A 35 -17.98 -8.42 -7.59
N TRP A 36 -16.90 -8.15 -8.32
CA TRP A 36 -16.87 -8.17 -9.79
C TRP A 36 -16.75 -9.56 -10.41
N SER A 37 -16.66 -10.63 -9.60
CA SER A 37 -16.53 -12.02 -10.07
C SER A 37 -15.31 -12.24 -10.97
N LEU A 38 -14.21 -11.54 -10.71
CA LEU A 38 -12.95 -11.62 -11.49
C LEU A 38 -11.93 -12.60 -10.89
N THR A 39 -12.35 -13.44 -9.94
CA THR A 39 -11.47 -14.34 -9.17
C THR A 39 -11.03 -15.59 -9.94
N ASP A 40 -11.63 -15.87 -11.10
CA ASP A 40 -11.24 -16.97 -11.99
C ASP A 40 -10.05 -16.61 -12.90
N ARG A 41 -9.44 -15.43 -12.70
CA ARG A 41 -8.33 -14.87 -13.49
C ARG A 41 -6.97 -14.85 -12.78
N GLY A 42 -6.77 -15.75 -11.81
CA GLY A 42 -5.50 -15.91 -11.09
C GLY A 42 -5.69 -16.02 -9.59
N SER A 43 -4.59 -16.08 -8.84
CA SER A 43 -4.62 -16.01 -7.38
C SER A 43 -4.59 -14.55 -6.96
N PHE A 44 -5.56 -14.10 -6.17
CA PHE A 44 -5.60 -12.74 -5.61
C PHE A 44 -5.31 -12.79 -4.12
N VAL A 45 -4.46 -11.89 -3.64
CA VAL A 45 -4.17 -11.74 -2.22
C VAL A 45 -4.19 -10.26 -1.81
N PRO A 46 -4.75 -9.92 -0.64
CA PRO A 46 -4.68 -8.57 -0.10
C PRO A 46 -3.36 -8.33 0.64
N PHE A 47 -2.70 -7.21 0.36
CA PHE A 47 -1.62 -6.66 1.18
C PHE A 47 -2.22 -5.82 2.30
N ASN A 48 -2.55 -6.48 3.42
CA ASN A 48 -3.22 -5.90 4.58
C ASN A 48 -2.23 -5.32 5.60
N GLU A 49 -1.33 -4.45 5.16
CA GLU A 49 -0.42 -3.73 6.04
C GLU A 49 -0.49 -2.23 5.74
N ALA A 50 -0.39 -1.41 6.79
CA ALA A 50 -0.34 0.04 6.70
C ALA A 50 1.09 0.51 6.98
N MET A 51 1.98 0.38 5.99
CA MET A 51 3.40 0.72 6.14
C MET A 51 3.65 2.21 6.37
N CYS A 52 2.66 3.06 6.09
CA CYS A 52 2.69 4.47 6.47
C CYS A 52 2.60 4.69 8.01
N SER A 53 2.15 3.69 8.76
CA SER A 53 2.00 3.73 10.21
C SER A 53 3.11 2.94 10.91
N HIS A 54 3.46 3.33 12.14
CA HIS A 54 4.42 2.65 13.02
C HIS A 54 5.83 2.44 12.43
N ALA A 55 6.75 1.91 13.25
CA ALA A 55 8.11 1.62 12.81
C ALA A 55 8.18 0.29 12.04
N ALA A 56 9.24 0.13 11.25
CA ALA A 56 9.55 -1.08 10.50
C ALA A 56 11.03 -1.44 10.68
N THR A 57 11.42 -2.65 10.25
CA THR A 57 12.81 -3.11 10.25
C THR A 57 13.34 -3.23 8.81
N GLU A 58 14.66 -3.30 8.65
CA GLU A 58 15.28 -3.48 7.33
C GLU A 58 14.85 -4.80 6.67
N THR A 59 14.91 -5.93 7.37
CA THR A 59 14.46 -7.23 6.84
C THR A 59 12.95 -7.36 6.94
N ILE A 60 12.27 -7.26 5.79
CA ILE A 60 10.81 -7.23 5.70
C ILE A 60 10.24 -8.63 5.93
N PHE A 61 9.13 -8.71 6.69
CA PHE A 61 8.47 -9.96 7.10
C PHE A 61 9.32 -10.96 7.91
N SER A 62 10.47 -10.53 8.44
CA SER A 62 11.19 -11.29 9.48
C SER A 62 10.40 -11.38 10.79
N ASP A 63 10.75 -12.29 11.69
CA ASP A 63 10.10 -12.38 13.01
C ASP A 63 10.18 -11.06 13.79
N ALA A 64 11.32 -10.37 13.69
CA ALA A 64 11.51 -9.04 14.29
C ALA A 64 10.60 -7.99 13.65
N PHE A 65 10.45 -8.01 12.32
CA PHE A 65 9.49 -7.15 11.62
C PHE A 65 8.08 -7.42 12.14
N ASN A 66 7.63 -8.68 12.09
CA ASN A 66 6.26 -9.07 12.43
C ASN A 66 5.92 -8.71 13.88
N ALA A 67 6.83 -8.95 14.82
CA ALA A 67 6.65 -8.57 16.22
C ALA A 67 6.57 -7.04 16.40
N LEU A 68 7.43 -6.28 15.73
CA LEU A 68 7.42 -4.81 15.78
C LEU A 68 6.11 -4.24 15.21
N ARG A 69 5.64 -4.78 14.08
CA ARG A 69 4.39 -4.35 13.45
C ARG A 69 3.17 -4.68 14.30
N ALA A 70 3.08 -5.91 14.84
CA ALA A 70 2.00 -6.31 15.74
C ALA A 70 1.91 -5.38 16.97
N ALA A 71 3.06 -5.11 17.61
CA ALA A 71 3.13 -4.19 18.74
C ALA A 71 2.74 -2.76 18.36
N GLY A 72 3.18 -2.28 17.18
CA GLY A 72 2.82 -0.95 16.67
C GLY A 72 1.31 -0.78 16.51
N HIS A 73 0.66 -1.77 15.91
CA HIS A 73 -0.80 -1.79 15.70
C HIS A 73 -1.61 -2.10 16.98
N GLY A 74 -0.94 -2.46 18.09
CA GLY A 74 -1.60 -2.80 19.35
C GLY A 74 -2.36 -4.14 19.31
N VAL A 75 -1.94 -5.08 18.47
CA VAL A 75 -2.54 -6.41 18.32
C VAL A 75 -1.56 -7.51 18.71
N THR A 76 -2.05 -8.72 18.95
CA THR A 76 -1.16 -9.87 19.24
C THR A 76 -0.45 -10.33 17.96
N PRO A 77 0.71 -11.02 18.07
CA PRO A 77 1.37 -11.62 16.91
C PRO A 77 0.48 -12.56 16.10
N GLU A 78 -0.41 -13.30 16.76
CA GLU A 78 -1.36 -14.22 16.11
C GLU A 78 -2.42 -13.46 15.31
N GLU A 79 -2.93 -12.35 15.86
CA GLU A 79 -3.87 -11.49 15.16
C GLU A 79 -3.22 -10.80 13.96
N TYR A 80 -2.01 -10.28 14.13
CA TYR A 80 -1.22 -9.74 13.03
C TYR A 80 -0.98 -10.79 11.93
N ALA A 81 -0.58 -12.00 12.31
CA ALA A 81 -0.39 -13.10 11.36
C ALA A 81 -1.68 -13.43 10.61
N ARG A 82 -2.82 -13.50 11.30
CA ARG A 82 -4.13 -13.78 10.72
C ARG A 82 -4.56 -12.71 9.70
N ILE A 83 -4.30 -11.43 9.98
CA ILE A 83 -4.72 -10.31 9.13
C ILE A 83 -3.76 -10.10 7.95
N THR A 84 -2.46 -10.21 8.19
CA THR A 84 -1.42 -9.79 7.25
C THR A 84 -0.71 -10.97 6.60
N LEU A 85 -0.21 -11.92 7.39
CA LEU A 85 0.69 -12.96 6.88
C LEU A 85 -0.05 -14.12 6.22
N VAL A 86 -1.14 -14.61 6.84
CA VAL A 86 -1.94 -15.73 6.33
C VAL A 86 -2.53 -15.42 4.95
N PRO A 87 -3.15 -14.24 4.70
CA PRO A 87 -3.63 -13.91 3.35
C PRO A 87 -2.50 -13.77 2.32
N LEU A 88 -1.30 -13.37 2.75
CA LEU A 88 -0.11 -13.25 1.90
C LEU A 88 0.66 -14.55 1.73
N GLN A 89 0.23 -15.66 2.33
CA GLN A 89 0.90 -16.97 2.23
C GLN A 89 1.30 -17.36 0.80
N PRO A 90 0.47 -17.14 -0.26
CA PRO A 90 0.90 -17.41 -1.64
C PRO A 90 2.21 -16.71 -2.01
N LEU A 91 2.40 -15.43 -1.64
CA LEU A 91 3.64 -14.68 -1.90
C LEU A 91 4.88 -15.34 -1.28
N PHE A 92 4.73 -16.04 -0.15
CA PHE A 92 5.85 -16.60 0.59
C PHE A 92 6.25 -18.00 0.15
N GLU A 93 5.27 -18.81 -0.27
CA GLU A 93 5.44 -20.25 -0.44
C GLU A 93 5.51 -20.70 -1.89
N THR A 94 4.97 -19.91 -2.82
CA THR A 94 4.85 -20.30 -4.22
C THR A 94 5.77 -19.46 -5.10
N SER A 95 6.55 -20.12 -5.96
CA SER A 95 7.28 -19.44 -7.03
C SER A 95 6.29 -19.04 -8.12
N HIS A 96 6.19 -17.74 -8.39
CA HIS A 96 5.32 -17.19 -9.43
C HIS A 96 6.15 -16.65 -10.59
N ASP A 97 5.77 -16.99 -11.82
CA ASP A 97 6.41 -16.43 -13.01
C ASP A 97 6.08 -14.95 -13.21
N CYS A 98 4.91 -14.53 -12.70
CA CYS A 98 4.47 -13.13 -12.74
C CYS A 98 3.74 -12.72 -11.46
N ILE A 99 4.08 -11.53 -10.96
CA ILE A 99 3.35 -10.84 -9.89
C ILE A 99 2.76 -9.54 -10.45
N ALA A 100 1.44 -9.42 -10.41
CA ALA A 100 0.70 -8.21 -10.75
C ALA A 100 0.37 -7.42 -9.48
N LEU A 101 0.89 -6.19 -9.38
CA LEU A 101 0.74 -5.30 -8.23
C LEU A 101 -0.34 -4.25 -8.52
N TRP A 102 -1.39 -4.19 -7.68
CA TRP A 102 -2.50 -3.26 -7.84
C TRP A 102 -2.49 -2.22 -6.73
N PHE A 103 -1.95 -1.05 -7.04
CA PHE A 103 -1.73 0.02 -6.06
C PHE A 103 -2.18 1.37 -6.64
N GLY A 104 -2.79 2.19 -5.80
CA GLY A 104 -3.24 3.54 -6.13
C GLY A 104 -2.09 4.56 -6.20
N ASP A 105 -2.40 5.80 -6.57
CA ASP A 105 -1.46 6.91 -6.66
C ASP A 105 -1.34 7.77 -5.38
N ASP A 106 -2.08 7.42 -4.32
CA ASP A 106 -1.98 8.05 -3.01
C ASP A 106 -0.74 7.59 -2.19
N MET A 107 -0.43 8.34 -1.12
CA MET A 107 0.71 8.05 -0.25
C MET A 107 0.69 6.64 0.34
N PHE A 108 -0.46 6.20 0.89
CA PHE A 108 -0.60 4.89 1.53
C PHE A 108 -0.23 3.76 0.56
N CYS A 109 -0.79 3.81 -0.66
CA CYS A 109 -0.52 2.86 -1.73
C CYS A 109 0.96 2.86 -2.12
N GLN A 110 1.57 4.03 -2.29
CA GLN A 110 2.96 4.12 -2.74
C GLN A 110 3.96 3.61 -1.69
N ILE A 111 3.71 3.81 -0.39
CA ILE A 111 4.57 3.29 0.68
C ILE A 111 4.45 1.77 0.82
N ASN A 112 3.25 1.22 0.63
CA ASN A 112 3.06 -0.23 0.56
C ASN A 112 3.71 -0.83 -0.69
N LEU A 113 3.58 -0.19 -1.85
CA LEU A 113 4.25 -0.59 -3.09
C LEU A 113 5.78 -0.65 -2.90
N LEU A 114 6.38 0.40 -2.34
CA LEU A 114 7.81 0.45 -2.05
C LEU A 114 8.25 -0.71 -1.15
N THR A 115 7.48 -0.99 -0.10
CA THR A 115 7.76 -2.10 0.83
C THR A 115 7.73 -3.45 0.10
N LEU A 116 6.73 -3.68 -0.75
CA LEU A 116 6.60 -4.93 -1.46
C LEU A 116 7.70 -5.12 -2.52
N LEU A 117 8.07 -4.06 -3.25
CA LEU A 117 9.19 -4.08 -4.20
C LEU A 117 10.53 -4.36 -3.51
N ALA A 118 10.76 -3.73 -2.35
CA ALA A 118 11.94 -3.99 -1.52
C ALA A 118 11.97 -5.44 -1.02
N TYR A 119 10.83 -5.97 -0.56
CA TYR A 119 10.73 -7.37 -0.14
C TYR A 119 11.02 -8.35 -1.29
N LEU A 120 10.47 -8.11 -2.48
CA LEU A 120 10.74 -8.94 -3.66
C LEU A 120 12.23 -8.92 -4.04
N ARG A 121 12.91 -7.77 -3.86
CA ARG A 121 14.36 -7.65 -4.06
C ARG A 121 15.16 -8.42 -3.01
N GLN A 122 14.80 -8.32 -1.72
CA GLN A 122 15.39 -9.12 -0.63
C GLN A 122 15.27 -10.63 -0.86
N ARG A 123 14.19 -11.06 -1.53
CA ARG A 123 13.96 -12.46 -1.92
C ARG A 123 14.64 -12.87 -3.23
N SER A 124 15.35 -11.95 -3.90
CA SER A 124 15.93 -12.19 -5.22
C SER A 124 14.89 -12.70 -6.24
N TYR A 125 13.68 -12.15 -6.21
CA TYR A 125 12.62 -12.52 -7.13
C TYR A 125 13.01 -12.19 -8.57
N THR A 126 13.00 -13.19 -9.45
CA THR A 126 13.42 -13.06 -10.86
C THR A 126 12.27 -13.09 -11.85
N GLY A 127 11.03 -13.28 -11.39
CA GLY A 127 9.86 -13.31 -12.26
C GLY A 127 9.44 -11.91 -12.73
N ARG A 128 8.43 -11.85 -13.60
CA ARG A 128 7.93 -10.59 -14.14
C ARG A 128 7.11 -9.85 -13.08
N ILE A 129 7.40 -8.57 -12.86
CA ILE A 129 6.52 -7.69 -12.09
C ILE A 129 5.73 -6.81 -13.07
N VAL A 130 4.41 -6.79 -12.92
CA VAL A 130 3.50 -5.91 -13.65
C VAL A 130 2.87 -4.95 -12.65
N PHE A 131 3.11 -3.65 -12.80
CA PHE A 131 2.47 -2.65 -11.95
C PHE A 131 1.21 -2.09 -12.61
N LEU A 132 0.09 -2.26 -11.94
CA LEU A 132 -1.23 -1.81 -12.34
C LEU A 132 -1.64 -0.66 -11.42
N MET A 133 -1.42 0.56 -11.89
CA MET A 133 -1.70 1.76 -11.15
C MET A 133 -3.19 2.09 -11.23
N ILE A 134 -3.82 2.26 -10.09
CA ILE A 134 -5.22 2.67 -9.96
C ILE A 134 -5.22 4.19 -9.73
N LYS A 135 -5.96 4.94 -10.55
CA LYS A 135 -6.15 6.37 -10.27
C LYS A 135 -7.31 6.55 -9.30
N GLU A 136 -7.01 6.63 -8.02
CA GLU A 136 -8.03 6.76 -6.97
C GLU A 136 -8.82 8.09 -7.09
N SER A 137 -8.23 9.09 -7.74
CA SER A 137 -8.88 10.37 -8.01
C SER A 137 -9.96 10.32 -9.10
N THR A 138 -10.08 9.23 -9.88
CA THR A 138 -11.10 9.13 -10.94
C THR A 138 -12.32 8.34 -10.47
N THR A 139 -13.51 8.85 -10.78
CA THR A 139 -14.80 8.21 -10.42
C THR A 139 -14.96 6.81 -11.02
N THR A 140 -14.16 6.47 -12.02
CA THR A 140 -14.13 5.18 -12.73
C THR A 140 -13.04 4.24 -12.22
N GLY A 141 -12.08 4.71 -11.41
CA GLY A 141 -10.93 3.92 -10.96
C GLY A 141 -10.09 3.42 -12.14
N ASP A 142 -9.66 4.34 -13.00
CA ASP A 142 -8.94 3.97 -14.22
C ASP A 142 -7.66 3.22 -13.88
N ILE A 143 -7.47 2.06 -14.51
CA ILE A 143 -6.31 1.19 -14.28
C ILE A 143 -5.38 1.26 -15.49
N ALA A 144 -4.11 1.57 -15.23
CA ALA A 144 -3.07 1.62 -16.24
C ALA A 144 -1.90 0.73 -15.84
N GLU A 145 -1.46 -0.13 -16.77
CA GLU A 145 -0.15 -0.74 -16.65
C GLU A 145 0.90 0.37 -16.72
N THR A 146 1.73 0.44 -15.69
CA THR A 146 2.75 1.48 -15.50
C THR A 146 4.11 0.80 -15.42
N GLU A 147 5.09 1.37 -16.10
CA GLU A 147 6.46 0.85 -16.05
C GLU A 147 7.06 1.11 -14.66
N LEU A 148 7.67 0.07 -14.08
CA LEU A 148 8.51 0.19 -12.91
C LEU A 148 9.93 0.50 -13.37
N PRO A 149 10.51 1.64 -12.98
CA PRO A 149 11.91 1.92 -13.29
C PRO A 149 12.83 0.92 -12.59
N ASP A 150 13.99 0.65 -13.20
CA ASP A 150 15.03 -0.17 -12.59
C ASP A 150 15.75 0.65 -11.51
N LEU A 151 15.36 0.42 -10.25
CA LEU A 151 15.83 1.14 -9.08
C LEU A 151 16.24 0.16 -7.98
N ASP A 152 17.09 0.62 -7.07
CA ASP A 152 17.37 -0.12 -5.85
C ASP A 152 16.26 0.10 -4.82
N TYR A 153 15.16 -0.64 -4.97
CA TYR A 153 14.00 -0.53 -4.08
C TYR A 153 14.32 -0.90 -2.63
N GLU A 154 15.34 -1.72 -2.38
CA GLU A 154 15.78 -2.07 -1.03
C GLU A 154 16.47 -0.86 -0.37
N ASP A 155 17.39 -0.19 -1.08
CA ASP A 155 18.00 1.05 -0.59
C ASP A 155 16.98 2.18 -0.41
N LEU A 156 16.03 2.32 -1.35
CA LEU A 156 14.94 3.30 -1.25
C LEU A 156 14.06 3.04 -0.03
N TYR A 157 13.70 1.79 0.24
CA TYR A 157 12.96 1.40 1.44
C TYR A 157 13.74 1.73 2.71
N ARG A 158 15.03 1.39 2.75
CA ARG A 158 15.91 1.67 3.90
C ARG A 158 15.99 3.18 4.18
N LYS A 159 16.28 3.98 3.16
CA LYS A 159 16.33 5.45 3.29
C LYS A 159 14.99 6.03 3.73
N THR A 160 13.89 5.56 3.15
CA THR A 160 12.57 6.14 3.40
C THR A 160 11.95 5.69 4.73
N LEU A 161 11.78 4.38 4.94
CA LEU A 161 11.02 3.86 6.09
C LEU A 161 11.88 3.65 7.34
N ILE A 162 13.19 3.45 7.19
CA ILE A 162 14.09 3.20 8.32
C ILE A 162 14.81 4.48 8.73
N GLN A 163 15.47 5.14 7.77
CA GLN A 163 16.27 6.35 8.05
C GLN A 163 15.45 7.64 8.01
N ARG A 164 14.26 7.61 7.40
CA ARG A 164 13.37 8.78 7.22
C ARG A 164 14.03 9.92 6.44
N GLU A 165 14.85 9.56 5.48
CA GLU A 165 15.53 10.49 4.58
C GLU A 165 14.59 10.91 3.45
N ALA A 166 14.62 12.19 3.10
CA ALA A 166 13.95 12.70 1.92
C ALA A 166 14.69 12.21 0.67
N VAL A 167 14.02 11.38 -0.13
CA VAL A 167 14.56 10.85 -1.38
C VAL A 167 13.67 11.28 -2.54
N GLU A 168 14.27 11.93 -3.52
CA GLU A 168 13.61 12.20 -4.80
C GLU A 168 13.88 11.05 -5.77
N VAL A 169 12.84 10.62 -6.47
CA VAL A 169 12.91 9.55 -7.48
C VAL A 169 12.36 10.07 -8.80
N PRO A 170 13.12 10.88 -9.57
CA PRO A 170 12.61 11.55 -10.76
C PRO A 170 12.09 10.59 -11.85
N GLN A 171 12.62 9.36 -11.88
CA GLN A 171 12.19 8.32 -12.82
C GLN A 171 10.83 7.72 -12.42
N PHE A 172 10.42 7.88 -11.16
CA PHE A 172 9.15 7.40 -10.64
C PHE A 172 8.41 8.51 -9.86
N PRO A 173 7.84 9.52 -10.55
CA PRO A 173 7.28 10.70 -9.89
C PRO A 173 6.18 10.41 -8.86
N VAL A 174 5.33 9.41 -9.13
CA VAL A 174 4.23 9.03 -8.22
C VAL A 174 4.79 8.49 -6.90
N LEU A 175 5.78 7.61 -6.96
CA LEU A 175 6.49 7.12 -5.78
C LEU A 175 7.20 8.27 -5.05
N SER A 176 7.87 9.15 -5.79
CA SER A 176 8.58 10.31 -5.21
C SER A 176 7.63 11.22 -4.41
N GLU A 177 6.44 11.50 -4.92
CA GLU A 177 5.42 12.29 -4.23
C GLU A 177 4.83 11.53 -3.03
N GLY A 178 4.62 10.22 -3.16
CA GLY A 178 4.22 9.35 -2.06
C GLY A 178 5.22 9.39 -0.89
N ILE A 179 6.51 9.28 -1.17
CA ILE A 179 7.60 9.39 -0.18
C ILE A 179 7.58 10.76 0.52
N LYS A 180 7.50 11.85 -0.26
CA LYS A 180 7.44 13.21 0.28
C LYS A 180 6.25 13.41 1.22
N ARG A 181 5.08 12.90 0.84
CA ARG A 181 3.87 12.96 1.66
C ARG A 181 3.99 12.11 2.90
N TYR A 182 4.55 10.91 2.79
CA TYR A 182 4.81 10.07 3.94
C TYR A 182 5.67 10.79 4.98
N LEU A 183 6.79 11.40 4.57
CA LEU A 183 7.66 12.12 5.49
C LEU A 183 6.96 13.34 6.11
N THR A 184 6.14 14.06 5.33
CA THR A 184 5.28 15.14 5.83
C THR A 184 4.27 14.62 6.87
N TYR A 185 3.58 13.52 6.57
CA TYR A 185 2.62 12.88 7.44
C TYR A 185 3.25 12.40 8.76
N ARG A 186 4.50 11.93 8.71
CA ARG A 186 5.25 11.47 9.89
C ARG A 186 5.79 12.62 10.75
N ALA A 187 5.78 13.85 10.27
CA ALA A 187 6.12 15.01 11.08
C ALA A 187 5.05 15.28 12.14
N GLN A 188 5.48 15.71 13.34
CA GLN A 188 4.58 16.03 14.45
C GLN A 188 3.58 17.13 14.09
N ASP A 189 4.04 18.13 13.35
CA ASP A 189 3.23 19.19 12.79
C ASP A 189 3.18 19.05 11.27
N ASN A 190 1.97 18.85 10.75
CA ASN A 190 1.68 18.73 9.33
C ASN A 190 0.29 19.30 9.01
N GLU A 191 -0.04 19.36 7.73
CA GLU A 191 -1.32 19.94 7.25
C GLU A 191 -2.57 19.25 7.83
N ILE A 192 -2.53 17.93 8.04
CA ILE A 192 -3.64 17.18 8.65
C ILE A 192 -3.80 17.58 10.11
N THR A 193 -2.69 17.62 10.86
CA THR A 193 -2.74 18.03 12.29
C THR A 193 -3.16 19.48 12.48
N ALA A 194 -2.69 20.39 11.61
CA ALA A 194 -3.13 21.77 11.59
C ALA A 194 -4.63 21.89 11.30
N TYR A 195 -5.14 21.11 10.34
CA TYR A 195 -6.56 21.07 10.02
C TYR A 195 -7.40 20.56 11.19
N ILE A 196 -6.99 19.47 11.84
CA ILE A 196 -7.68 18.92 13.01
C ILE A 196 -7.76 19.96 14.13
N ARG A 197 -6.64 20.64 14.45
CA ARG A 197 -6.61 21.71 15.47
C ARG A 197 -7.55 22.87 15.15
N ALA A 198 -7.62 23.27 13.89
CA ALA A 198 -8.51 24.36 13.45
C ALA A 198 -10.00 23.99 13.50
N HIS A 199 -10.34 22.71 13.61
CA HIS A 199 -11.72 22.20 13.51
C HIS A 199 -12.15 21.32 14.70
N GLN A 200 -11.52 21.48 15.87
CA GLN A 200 -11.84 20.69 17.08
C GLN A 200 -13.29 20.84 17.56
N ASN A 201 -13.99 21.90 17.15
CA ASN A 201 -15.39 22.14 17.52
C ASN A 201 -16.39 21.30 16.69
N LEU A 202 -15.95 20.61 15.62
CA LEU A 202 -16.82 19.78 14.81
C LEU A 202 -17.07 18.42 15.48
N PRO A 203 -18.27 17.82 15.31
CA PRO A 203 -18.49 16.42 15.66
C PRO A 203 -17.47 15.51 14.96
N GLN A 204 -16.95 14.51 15.66
CA GLN A 204 -15.90 13.60 15.13
C GLN A 204 -16.25 13.02 13.76
N ASN A 205 -17.49 12.58 13.56
CA ASN A 205 -17.94 12.02 12.28
C ASN A 205 -17.90 13.05 11.15
N GLU A 206 -18.26 14.31 11.43
CA GLU A 206 -18.19 15.38 10.43
C GLU A 206 -16.74 15.73 10.10
N LEU A 207 -15.88 15.79 11.11
CA LEU A 207 -14.44 16.01 10.92
C LEU A 207 -13.82 14.90 10.07
N LEU A 208 -14.13 13.63 10.33
CA LEU A 208 -13.65 12.50 9.53
C LEU A 208 -14.08 12.61 8.06
N GLN A 209 -15.34 12.95 7.79
CA GLN A 209 -15.83 13.12 6.40
C GLN A 209 -15.11 14.24 5.66
N ARG A 210 -14.73 15.31 6.35
CA ARG A 210 -13.91 16.39 5.78
C ARG A 210 -12.48 15.92 5.54
N LEU A 211 -11.87 15.20 6.49
CA LEU A 211 -10.52 14.66 6.35
C LEU A 211 -10.40 13.73 5.14
N PHE A 212 -11.35 12.82 4.95
CA PHE A 212 -11.37 11.94 3.77
C PHE A 212 -11.42 12.70 2.44
N ARG A 213 -12.05 13.88 2.41
CA ARG A 213 -12.19 14.69 1.20
C ARG A 213 -10.97 15.57 0.95
N GLU A 214 -10.53 16.31 1.96
CA GLU A 214 -9.46 17.30 1.84
C GLU A 214 -8.08 16.64 1.74
N PHE A 215 -7.91 15.45 2.33
CA PHE A 215 -6.63 14.72 2.40
C PHE A 215 -6.71 13.34 1.76
N ALA A 216 -7.62 13.16 0.79
CA ALA A 216 -7.77 11.91 0.01
C ALA A 216 -6.43 11.42 -0.56
N HIS A 217 -5.56 12.37 -0.90
CA HIS A 217 -4.26 12.16 -1.53
C HIS A 217 -3.20 11.51 -0.61
N TYR A 218 -3.53 11.31 0.68
CA TYR A 218 -2.76 10.47 1.58
C TYR A 218 -3.22 9.01 1.65
N GLY A 219 -4.44 8.69 1.20
CA GLY A 219 -4.98 7.32 1.26
C GLY A 219 -5.25 6.79 2.67
N LEU A 220 -5.42 7.67 3.67
CA LEU A 220 -5.61 7.27 5.06
C LEU A 220 -7.06 6.81 5.34
N GLY A 221 -7.19 5.76 6.14
CA GLY A 221 -8.46 5.26 6.65
C GLY A 221 -8.90 5.93 7.95
N ASP A 222 -10.09 5.52 8.43
CA ASP A 222 -10.66 5.98 9.69
C ASP A 222 -9.72 5.74 10.88
N THR A 223 -9.08 4.58 10.93
CA THR A 223 -8.18 4.17 12.01
C THR A 223 -7.01 5.14 12.13
N GLN A 224 -6.39 5.54 11.02
CA GLN A 224 -5.28 6.50 11.03
C GLN A 224 -5.76 7.90 11.45
N TYR A 225 -6.88 8.39 10.90
CA TYR A 225 -7.40 9.71 11.30
C TYR A 225 -7.86 9.76 12.75
N LEU A 226 -8.55 8.74 13.24
CA LEU A 226 -8.96 8.63 14.64
C LEU A 226 -7.75 8.57 15.58
N SER A 227 -6.66 7.93 15.17
CA SER A 227 -5.41 7.96 15.95
C SER A 227 -4.84 9.38 16.05
N LEU A 228 -4.86 10.16 14.97
CA LEU A 228 -4.37 11.54 14.99
C LEU A 228 -5.25 12.44 15.85
N ILE A 229 -6.58 12.31 15.72
CA ILE A 229 -7.56 13.10 16.50
C ILE A 229 -7.33 12.86 18.00
N ARG A 230 -7.27 11.60 18.43
CA ARG A 230 -7.03 11.24 19.84
C ARG A 230 -5.69 11.76 20.37
N ALA A 231 -4.64 11.73 19.56
CA ALA A 231 -3.33 12.24 19.94
C ALA A 231 -3.28 13.78 20.12
N MET A 232 -4.33 14.51 19.71
CA MET A 232 -4.46 15.96 19.88
C MET A 232 -5.46 16.36 20.97
N GLU A 233 -6.19 15.40 21.53
CA GLU A 233 -7.06 15.60 22.69
C GLU A 233 -6.31 15.42 24.02
N THR A 234 -5.12 14.83 23.98
CA THR A 234 -4.17 14.65 25.09
C THR A 234 -3.12 15.75 25.14
#